data_AF-A0A350CI00-F1
#
_entry.id   AF-A0A350CI00-F1
#
_cell.length_a   1.000
_cell.length_b   1.000
_cell.length_c   1.000
_cell.angle_alpha   90.00
_cell.angle_beta   90.00
_cell.angle_gamma   90.00
#
_symmetry.space_group_name_H-M   'P 1'
#
loop_
_entity.id
_entity.type
_entity.pdbx_description
1 polymer ?
#
loop_
_entity_poly.entity_id
_entity_poly.type
_entity_poly.pdbx_seq_one_letter_code
_entity_poly.pdbx_strand_id
1 'polypeptide(L)'
;MTAMPKRSINHSYQDPVDLIWLRAAADLGLTVQRSRDAYAAYDGQGHLTISVPDEFDPDDSLAQMIFHELCHWLVSGPGARDLPDWGLSNTSRRDLVYEYACHRLQAALAAPYGLREFMAVTTVWRSYWNALPENPLQDGEDPAIAIAQAGFRLARTSPFQEILSRSLAATAAIADAVRGVVPESSLWSTTRARHRLGSLLSTSDSQTCGTCAWAITSRSGLRCRQHKMPGNSAPAVQGTERACERWEPQFTADDCGSCGACCRQGFDFVQLSSRDPFVSLHPELVQLKDGRQIVPRPDGLCVALNGDGSADSPFRCRHYETRPKNCRDFEVAGDACLQARRRVGLTR
;
A
#
# COMPACT_ATOMS: atom_id res chain seq x y z
N MET A 1 -26.42 -12.17 55.70
CA MET A 1 -25.36 -11.84 54.72
C MET A 1 -25.35 -10.33 54.54
N THR A 2 -24.39 -9.65 55.15
CA THR A 2 -24.25 -8.19 55.07
C THR A 2 -23.72 -7.85 53.68
N ALA A 3 -24.46 -7.04 52.91
CA ALA A 3 -24.04 -6.63 51.58
C ALA A 3 -22.70 -5.90 51.66
N MET A 4 -21.68 -6.40 50.97
CA MET A 4 -20.41 -5.69 50.89
C MET A 4 -20.65 -4.33 50.22
N PRO A 5 -20.08 -3.23 50.75
CA PRO A 5 -20.24 -1.91 50.15
C PRO A 5 -19.69 -1.94 48.72
N LYS A 6 -20.55 -1.64 47.74
CA LYS A 6 -20.12 -1.51 46.34
C LYS A 6 -19.15 -0.33 46.23
N ARG A 7 -17.93 -0.62 45.81
CA ARG A 7 -16.92 0.40 45.46
C ARG A 7 -17.46 1.28 44.32
N SER A 8 -17.24 2.59 44.39
CA SER A 8 -17.49 3.49 43.25
C SER A 8 -16.59 3.12 42.07
N ILE A 9 -17.18 2.98 40.88
CA ILE A 9 -16.45 2.71 39.63
C ILE A 9 -16.31 4.03 38.89
N ASN A 10 -15.09 4.59 38.84
CA ASN A 10 -14.82 5.86 38.17
C ASN A 10 -14.29 5.67 36.74
N HIS A 11 -13.77 4.49 36.41
CA HIS A 11 -13.23 4.15 35.10
C HIS A 11 -13.63 2.72 34.73
N SER A 12 -14.06 2.53 33.48
CA SER A 12 -14.27 1.23 32.86
C SER A 12 -13.17 0.97 31.83
N TYR A 13 -12.77 -0.30 31.71
CA TYR A 13 -11.93 -0.73 30.60
C TYR A 13 -12.72 -0.64 29.28
N GLN A 14 -12.05 -0.24 28.22
CA GLN A 14 -12.58 -0.22 26.86
C GLN A 14 -11.50 -0.77 25.93
N ASP A 15 -11.92 -1.48 24.89
CA ASP A 15 -10.99 -1.98 23.89
C ASP A 15 -10.30 -0.80 23.18
N PRO A 16 -8.96 -0.75 23.15
CA PRO A 16 -8.24 0.37 22.55
C PRO A 16 -8.45 0.49 21.04
N VAL A 17 -8.75 -0.61 20.34
CA VAL A 17 -9.08 -0.59 18.91
C VAL A 17 -10.46 -0.01 18.70
N ASP A 18 -11.44 -0.39 19.51
CA ASP A 18 -12.78 0.20 19.44
C ASP A 18 -12.73 1.71 19.66
N LEU A 19 -11.93 2.18 20.62
CA LEU A 19 -11.71 3.61 20.84
C LEU A 19 -11.16 4.35 19.62
N ILE A 20 -10.23 3.73 18.88
CA ILE A 20 -9.67 4.29 17.65
C ILE A 20 -10.76 4.48 16.60
N TRP A 21 -11.59 3.47 16.37
CA TRP A 21 -12.59 3.49 15.32
C TRP A 21 -13.84 4.29 15.69
N LEU A 22 -14.23 4.31 16.96
CA LEU A 22 -15.23 5.25 17.48
C LEU A 22 -14.79 6.69 17.25
N ARG A 23 -13.51 6.99 17.49
CA ARG A 23 -12.97 8.32 17.20
C ARG A 23 -12.93 8.61 15.70
N ALA A 24 -12.59 7.62 14.87
CA ALA A 24 -12.61 7.77 13.41
C ALA A 24 -14.01 8.10 12.89
N ALA A 25 -15.03 7.38 13.35
CA ALA A 25 -16.43 7.66 13.05
C ALA A 25 -16.83 9.07 13.49
N ALA A 26 -16.48 9.47 14.73
CA ALA A 26 -16.78 10.80 15.25
C ALA A 26 -16.11 11.93 14.44
N ASP A 27 -14.86 11.77 14.02
CA ASP A 27 -14.15 12.76 13.21
C ASP A 27 -14.75 12.89 11.79
N LEU A 28 -15.49 11.88 11.32
CA LEU A 28 -16.28 11.92 10.09
C LEU A 28 -17.71 12.43 10.31
N GLY A 29 -18.06 12.80 11.54
CA GLY A 29 -19.38 13.28 11.95
C GLY A 29 -20.42 12.19 12.10
N LEU A 30 -20.00 10.97 12.47
CA LEU A 30 -20.88 9.85 12.79
C LEU A 30 -20.91 9.62 14.30
N THR A 31 -22.09 9.32 14.84
CA THR A 31 -22.30 8.85 16.20
C THR A 31 -22.64 7.38 16.17
N VAL A 32 -21.80 6.55 16.81
CA VAL A 32 -22.02 5.11 16.88
C VAL A 32 -22.87 4.76 18.09
N GLN A 33 -23.95 4.03 17.89
CA GLN A 33 -24.81 3.50 18.94
C GLN A 33 -24.91 1.97 18.88
N ARG A 34 -25.12 1.35 20.05
CA ARG A 34 -25.23 -0.11 20.18
C ARG A 34 -26.69 -0.49 20.40
N SER A 35 -27.23 -1.39 19.57
CA SER A 35 -28.61 -1.90 19.69
C SER A 35 -28.67 -3.39 19.34
N ARG A 36 -29.75 -4.09 19.72
CA ARG A 36 -30.08 -5.45 19.22
C ARG A 36 -30.97 -5.42 17.98
N ASP A 37 -31.48 -4.25 17.59
CA ASP A 37 -32.51 -4.12 16.56
C ASP A 37 -31.96 -4.28 15.13
N ALA A 38 -30.64 -4.15 14.94
CA ALA A 38 -29.98 -4.28 13.65
C ALA A 38 -28.54 -4.79 13.83
N TYR A 39 -28.05 -5.54 12.85
CA TYR A 39 -26.65 -5.98 12.83
C TYR A 39 -25.70 -4.81 12.54
N ALA A 40 -25.98 -4.06 11.47
CA ALA A 40 -25.48 -2.72 11.21
C ALA A 40 -26.56 -1.93 10.44
N ALA A 41 -26.72 -0.64 10.74
CA ALA A 41 -27.62 0.24 10.02
C ALA A 41 -27.19 1.70 10.14
N TYR A 42 -27.31 2.45 9.05
CA TYR A 42 -27.06 3.90 9.02
C TYR A 42 -28.34 4.66 8.70
N ASP A 43 -28.63 5.74 9.42
CA ASP A 43 -29.91 6.45 9.30
C ASP A 43 -29.93 7.57 8.25
N GLY A 44 -28.80 7.88 7.61
CA GLY A 44 -28.67 9.03 6.70
C GLY A 44 -28.51 10.38 7.41
N GLN A 45 -28.46 10.40 8.75
CA GLN A 45 -28.43 11.62 9.57
C GLN A 45 -27.26 11.65 10.55
N GLY A 46 -26.28 10.77 10.36
CA GLY A 46 -25.08 10.70 11.18
C GLY A 46 -25.13 9.68 12.31
N HIS A 47 -26.16 8.84 12.42
CA HIS A 47 -26.18 7.77 13.41
C HIS A 47 -25.90 6.40 12.78
N LEU A 48 -24.83 5.76 13.25
CA LEU A 48 -24.47 4.41 12.89
C LEU A 48 -24.84 3.45 14.02
N THR A 49 -25.82 2.59 13.78
CA THR A 49 -26.25 1.56 14.73
C THR A 49 -25.50 0.28 14.44
N ILE A 50 -24.83 -0.30 15.43
CA ILE A 50 -24.09 -1.56 15.29
C ILE A 50 -24.48 -2.50 16.42
N SER A 51 -24.70 -3.78 16.11
CA SER A 51 -25.21 -4.80 17.04
C SER A 51 -24.44 -4.90 18.35
N VAL A 52 -25.08 -5.22 19.47
CA VAL A 52 -24.37 -5.47 20.75
C VAL A 52 -23.39 -6.65 20.67
N PRO A 53 -22.37 -6.73 21.55
CA PRO A 53 -21.34 -7.78 21.49
C PRO A 53 -21.85 -9.22 21.54
N ASP A 54 -22.98 -9.48 22.19
CA ASP A 54 -23.55 -10.84 22.28
C ASP A 54 -24.05 -11.39 20.93
N GLU A 55 -24.24 -10.53 19.94
CA GLU A 55 -24.73 -10.88 18.58
C GLU A 55 -23.59 -10.95 17.55
N PHE A 56 -22.35 -10.73 17.98
CA PHE A 56 -21.17 -10.79 17.12
C PHE A 56 -20.67 -12.23 17.01
N ASP A 57 -20.15 -12.58 15.84
CA ASP A 57 -19.39 -13.82 15.68
C ASP A 57 -18.11 -13.73 16.55
N PRO A 58 -17.52 -14.87 16.98
CA PRO A 58 -16.35 -14.85 17.88
C PRO A 58 -15.12 -14.08 17.35
N ASP A 59 -15.05 -13.84 16.04
CA ASP A 59 -13.99 -13.11 15.35
C ASP A 59 -14.45 -11.73 14.82
N ASP A 60 -15.59 -11.22 15.30
CA ASP A 60 -16.05 -9.85 15.10
C ASP A 60 -15.57 -8.88 16.19
N SER A 61 -15.44 -7.62 15.80
CA SER A 61 -15.18 -6.50 16.70
C SER A 61 -15.93 -5.26 16.24
N LEU A 62 -16.17 -4.32 17.16
CA LEU A 62 -16.81 -3.06 16.82
C LEU A 62 -15.93 -2.25 15.86
N ALA A 63 -14.61 -2.32 16.01
CA ALA A 63 -13.65 -1.80 15.05
C ALA A 63 -13.85 -2.31 13.61
N GLN A 64 -13.96 -3.63 13.41
CA GLN A 64 -14.23 -4.23 12.09
C GLN A 64 -15.54 -3.68 11.50
N MET A 65 -16.60 -3.63 12.30
CA MET A 65 -17.91 -3.17 11.85
C MET A 65 -17.90 -1.69 11.47
N ILE A 66 -17.29 -0.81 12.27
CA ILE A 66 -17.16 0.61 11.92
C ILE A 66 -16.37 0.76 10.61
N PHE A 67 -15.24 0.06 10.48
CA PHE A 67 -14.41 0.16 9.28
C PHE A 67 -15.14 -0.31 8.03
N HIS A 68 -15.92 -1.39 8.14
CA HIS A 68 -16.76 -1.92 7.07
C HIS A 68 -17.82 -0.90 6.62
N GLU A 69 -18.53 -0.28 7.56
CA GLU A 69 -19.53 0.75 7.26
C GLU A 69 -18.93 2.00 6.61
N LEU A 70 -17.72 2.39 7.03
CA LEU A 70 -16.98 3.46 6.34
C LEU A 70 -16.60 3.06 4.91
N CYS A 71 -16.28 1.79 4.66
CA CYS A 71 -16.03 1.29 3.31
C CYS A 71 -17.31 1.30 2.47
N HIS A 72 -18.48 0.98 3.05
CA HIS A 72 -19.78 1.14 2.37
C HIS A 72 -20.02 2.56 1.90
N TRP A 73 -19.83 3.53 2.80
CA TRP A 73 -19.96 4.94 2.42
C TRP A 73 -19.02 5.30 1.26
N LEU A 74 -17.77 4.87 1.31
CA LEU A 74 -16.79 5.16 0.26
C LEU A 74 -17.16 4.57 -1.10
N VAL A 75 -17.70 3.34 -1.14
CA VAL A 75 -18.10 2.70 -2.41
C VAL A 75 -19.43 3.22 -2.95
N SER A 76 -20.34 3.66 -2.08
CA SER A 76 -21.59 4.34 -2.48
C SER A 76 -21.35 5.80 -2.92
N GLY A 77 -20.21 6.37 -2.53
CA GLY A 77 -19.75 7.70 -2.95
C GLY A 77 -20.25 8.85 -2.06
N PRO A 78 -19.85 10.10 -2.37
CA PRO A 78 -20.02 11.23 -1.45
C PRO A 78 -21.47 11.53 -1.06
N GLY A 79 -22.41 11.40 -2.01
CA GLY A 79 -23.83 11.67 -1.80
C GLY A 79 -24.56 10.64 -0.92
N ALA A 80 -23.93 9.50 -0.64
CA ALA A 80 -24.51 8.45 0.18
C ALA A 80 -24.62 8.82 1.67
N ARG A 81 -23.91 9.88 2.11
CA ARG A 81 -23.95 10.36 3.49
C ARG A 81 -25.37 10.70 3.96
N ASP A 82 -26.20 11.23 3.08
CA ASP A 82 -27.53 11.72 3.45
C ASP A 82 -28.63 10.68 3.17
N LEU A 83 -28.25 9.42 2.92
CA LEU A 83 -29.14 8.32 2.60
C LEU A 83 -29.07 7.23 3.68
N PRO A 84 -30.21 6.68 4.11
CA PRO A 84 -30.23 5.48 4.94
C PRO A 84 -29.43 4.35 4.29
N ASP A 85 -28.63 3.65 5.10
CA ASP A 85 -27.76 2.54 4.69
C ASP A 85 -26.89 2.88 3.47
N TRP A 86 -26.44 4.13 3.38
CA TRP A 86 -25.61 4.64 2.29
C TRP A 86 -26.30 4.55 0.91
N GLY A 87 -27.62 4.51 0.90
CA GLY A 87 -28.44 4.30 -0.29
C GLY A 87 -28.54 2.84 -0.77
N LEU A 88 -28.03 1.90 0.03
CA LEU A 88 -28.01 0.46 -0.27
C LEU A 88 -29.20 -0.25 0.36
N SER A 89 -29.64 -1.34 -0.26
CA SER A 89 -30.73 -2.18 0.20
C SER A 89 -30.19 -3.41 0.95
N ASN A 90 -30.50 -3.49 2.24
CA ASN A 90 -30.14 -4.63 3.10
C ASN A 90 -31.00 -5.90 2.87
N THR A 91 -32.05 -5.82 2.04
CA THR A 91 -33.03 -6.90 1.85
C THR A 91 -33.08 -7.45 0.42
N SER A 92 -32.36 -6.84 -0.52
CA SER A 92 -32.37 -7.24 -1.92
C SER A 92 -30.96 -7.53 -2.44
N ARG A 93 -30.86 -8.45 -3.40
CA ARG A 93 -29.58 -8.76 -4.07
C ARG A 93 -29.13 -7.68 -5.06
N ARG A 94 -29.92 -6.61 -5.24
CA ARG A 94 -29.61 -5.53 -6.19
C ARG A 94 -28.24 -4.91 -5.90
N ASP A 95 -27.92 -4.76 -4.62
CA ASP A 95 -26.76 -4.01 -4.17
C ASP A 95 -25.60 -4.92 -3.73
N LEU A 96 -25.68 -6.22 -4.05
CA LEU A 96 -24.63 -7.20 -3.75
C LEU A 96 -23.26 -6.83 -4.34
N VAL A 97 -23.25 -6.15 -5.49
CA VAL A 97 -22.01 -5.67 -6.10
C VAL A 97 -21.30 -4.61 -5.23
N TYR A 98 -22.04 -3.82 -4.45
CA TYR A 98 -21.48 -2.84 -3.53
C TYR A 98 -20.91 -3.50 -2.28
N GLU A 99 -21.52 -4.59 -1.79
CA GLU A 99 -20.96 -5.43 -0.73
C GLU A 99 -19.58 -5.98 -1.13
N TYR A 100 -19.51 -6.57 -2.33
CA TYR A 100 -18.26 -7.07 -2.89
C TYR A 100 -17.22 -5.96 -3.11
N ALA A 101 -17.65 -4.78 -3.55
CA ALA A 101 -16.78 -3.63 -3.69
C ALA A 101 -16.25 -3.14 -2.33
N CYS A 102 -17.10 -3.15 -1.31
CA CYS A 102 -16.76 -2.83 0.07
C CYS A 102 -15.65 -3.77 0.57
N HIS A 103 -15.79 -5.09 0.41
CA HIS A 103 -14.77 -6.05 0.79
C HIS A 103 -13.44 -5.87 0.05
N ARG A 104 -13.46 -5.60 -1.26
CA ARG A 104 -12.25 -5.28 -2.04
C ARG A 104 -11.56 -4.03 -1.50
N LEU A 105 -12.33 -2.98 -1.22
CA LEU A 105 -11.81 -1.73 -0.68
C LEU A 105 -11.22 -1.91 0.73
N GLN A 106 -11.93 -2.61 1.60
CA GLN A 106 -11.52 -2.95 2.96
C GLN A 106 -10.19 -3.72 2.96
N ALA A 107 -10.08 -4.76 2.13
CA ALA A 107 -8.83 -5.51 1.96
C ALA A 107 -7.69 -4.62 1.44
N ALA A 108 -7.96 -3.76 0.46
CA ALA A 108 -6.95 -2.89 -0.14
C ALA A 108 -6.45 -1.80 0.82
N LEU A 109 -7.33 -1.24 1.64
CA LEU A 109 -6.97 -0.22 2.64
C LEU A 109 -6.23 -0.82 3.85
N ALA A 110 -6.62 -2.01 4.30
CA ALA A 110 -6.01 -2.66 5.46
C ALA A 110 -4.69 -3.37 5.16
N ALA A 111 -4.50 -3.86 3.93
CA ALA A 111 -3.33 -4.66 3.55
C ALA A 111 -1.97 -3.95 3.81
N PRO A 112 -1.76 -2.67 3.46
CA PRO A 112 -0.48 -1.99 3.71
C PRO A 112 -0.09 -1.90 5.20
N TYR A 113 -1.05 -2.06 6.10
CA TYR A 113 -0.86 -2.04 7.55
C TYR A 113 -0.74 -3.43 8.17
N GLY A 114 -0.85 -4.49 7.36
CA GLY A 114 -0.78 -5.87 7.82
C GLY A 114 -2.05 -6.29 8.53
N LEU A 115 -3.15 -5.59 8.27
CA LEU A 115 -4.44 -5.78 8.93
C LEU A 115 -5.48 -6.43 8.03
N ARG A 116 -5.11 -6.91 6.83
CA ARG A 116 -6.07 -7.50 5.86
C ARG A 116 -6.93 -8.57 6.52
N GLU A 117 -6.32 -9.63 7.05
CA GLU A 117 -7.06 -10.74 7.65
C GLU A 117 -7.75 -10.34 8.97
N PHE A 118 -7.14 -9.46 9.77
CA PHE A 118 -7.75 -8.94 10.99
C PHE A 118 -9.01 -8.12 10.73
N MET A 119 -9.01 -7.34 9.64
CA MET A 119 -10.15 -6.54 9.21
C MET A 119 -11.05 -7.29 8.25
N ALA A 120 -10.97 -8.62 8.15
CA ALA A 120 -11.73 -9.39 7.18
C ALA A 120 -13.20 -9.57 7.60
N VAL A 121 -14.12 -9.64 6.63
CA VAL A 121 -15.54 -9.93 6.87
C VAL A 121 -15.75 -11.35 7.40
N THR A 122 -16.48 -11.47 8.49
CA THR A 122 -16.74 -12.71 9.27
C THR A 122 -17.97 -13.48 8.82
N THR A 123 -18.90 -12.79 8.14
CA THR A 123 -20.20 -13.32 7.74
C THR A 123 -20.14 -14.29 6.54
N VAL A 124 -21.30 -14.60 5.95
CA VAL A 124 -21.45 -15.46 4.76
C VAL A 124 -20.58 -15.05 3.55
N TRP A 125 -20.05 -13.83 3.56
CA TRP A 125 -19.16 -13.29 2.53
C TRP A 125 -17.69 -13.70 2.67
N ARG A 126 -17.33 -14.44 3.72
CA ARG A 126 -15.98 -14.96 3.93
C ARG A 126 -15.43 -15.72 2.72
N SER A 127 -16.30 -16.44 1.99
CA SER A 127 -15.91 -17.16 0.77
C SER A 127 -15.44 -16.22 -0.35
N TYR A 128 -16.12 -15.09 -0.55
CA TYR A 128 -15.72 -14.05 -1.50
C TYR A 128 -14.41 -13.39 -1.06
N TRP A 129 -14.30 -13.03 0.23
CA TRP A 129 -13.09 -12.45 0.79
C TRP A 129 -11.85 -13.31 0.56
N ASN A 130 -11.96 -14.60 0.88
CA ASN A 130 -10.85 -15.56 0.75
C ASN A 130 -10.43 -15.77 -0.71
N ALA A 131 -11.31 -15.51 -1.67
CA ALA A 131 -11.03 -15.58 -3.10
C ALA A 131 -10.37 -14.31 -3.67
N LEU A 132 -10.26 -13.23 -2.88
CA LEU A 132 -9.66 -11.97 -3.35
C LEU A 132 -8.17 -12.14 -3.65
N PRO A 133 -7.67 -11.60 -4.79
CA PRO A 133 -6.24 -11.62 -5.10
C PRO A 133 -5.41 -10.78 -4.12
N GLU A 134 -4.07 -10.90 -4.18
CA GLU A 134 -3.14 -10.09 -3.37
C GLU A 134 -3.41 -8.59 -3.54
N ASN A 135 -3.68 -8.14 -4.78
CA ASN A 135 -4.15 -6.80 -5.10
C ASN A 135 -5.67 -6.82 -5.39
N PRO A 136 -6.54 -6.51 -4.42
CA PRO A 136 -8.00 -6.57 -4.61
C PRO A 136 -8.55 -5.57 -5.63
N LEU A 137 -7.75 -4.56 -6.00
CA LEU A 137 -8.13 -3.49 -6.93
C LEU A 137 -7.54 -3.67 -8.33
N GLN A 138 -6.81 -4.77 -8.59
CA GLN A 138 -6.32 -5.07 -9.94
C GLN A 138 -7.50 -5.25 -10.91
N ASP A 139 -7.31 -4.85 -12.16
CA ASP A 139 -8.33 -4.99 -13.20
C ASP A 139 -8.74 -6.45 -13.41
N GLY A 140 -10.00 -6.66 -13.81
CA GLY A 140 -10.58 -7.97 -14.04
C GLY A 140 -12.08 -7.87 -14.34
N GLU A 141 -12.72 -9.03 -14.47
CA GLU A 141 -14.13 -9.15 -14.91
C GLU A 141 -15.16 -8.90 -13.81
N ASP A 142 -14.74 -8.82 -12.54
CA ASP A 142 -15.66 -8.60 -11.43
C ASP A 142 -16.15 -7.14 -11.41
N PRO A 143 -17.47 -6.87 -11.58
CA PRO A 143 -18.00 -5.52 -11.63
C PRO A 143 -17.76 -4.71 -10.34
N ALA A 144 -17.50 -5.38 -9.20
CA ALA A 144 -17.13 -4.72 -7.95
C ALA A 144 -15.79 -3.97 -8.03
N ILE A 145 -14.89 -4.33 -8.97
CA ILE A 145 -13.55 -3.73 -9.10
C ILE A 145 -13.64 -2.24 -9.39
N ALA A 146 -14.44 -1.84 -10.39
CA ALA A 146 -14.55 -0.43 -10.78
C ALA A 146 -15.10 0.44 -9.64
N ILE A 147 -16.05 -0.08 -8.88
CA ILE A 147 -16.64 0.58 -7.72
C ILE A 147 -15.61 0.69 -6.58
N ALA A 148 -14.91 -0.40 -6.26
CA ALA A 148 -13.88 -0.41 -5.22
C ALA A 148 -12.71 0.53 -5.57
N GLN A 149 -12.31 0.61 -6.83
CA GLN A 149 -11.30 1.55 -7.31
C GLN A 149 -11.77 3.01 -7.16
N ALA A 150 -13.06 3.30 -7.38
CA ALA A 150 -13.63 4.62 -7.14
C ALA A 150 -13.64 4.97 -5.65
N GLY A 151 -14.09 4.05 -4.79
CA GLY A 151 -14.04 4.20 -3.34
C GLY A 151 -12.61 4.39 -2.82
N PHE A 152 -11.62 3.68 -3.39
CA PHE A 152 -10.21 3.84 -3.04
C PHE A 152 -9.66 5.22 -3.41
N ARG A 153 -10.09 5.81 -4.54
CA ARG A 153 -9.75 7.19 -4.89
C ARG A 153 -10.36 8.17 -3.89
N LEU A 154 -11.62 7.97 -3.49
CA LEU A 154 -12.29 8.80 -2.49
C LEU A 154 -11.64 8.69 -1.11
N ALA A 155 -11.21 7.49 -0.70
CA ALA A 155 -10.50 7.27 0.55
C ALA A 155 -9.17 8.05 0.64
N ARG A 156 -8.65 8.54 -0.49
CA ARG A 156 -7.41 9.32 -0.58
C ARG A 156 -7.63 10.83 -0.60
N THR A 157 -8.87 11.30 -0.46
CA THR A 157 -9.19 12.71 -0.33
C THR A 157 -9.54 13.07 1.12
N SER A 158 -9.52 14.37 1.43
CA SER A 158 -10.01 14.87 2.72
C SER A 158 -11.52 14.66 2.84
N PRO A 159 -12.06 14.31 4.02
CA PRO A 159 -11.34 14.07 5.29
C PRO A 159 -10.85 12.61 5.47
N PHE A 160 -11.26 11.69 4.59
CA PHE A 160 -11.04 10.24 4.77
C PHE A 160 -9.57 9.85 4.88
N GLN A 161 -8.69 10.44 4.05
CA GLN A 161 -7.30 10.01 3.94
C GLN A 161 -6.57 10.06 5.27
N GLU A 162 -6.67 11.17 6.00
CA GLU A 162 -5.99 11.35 7.28
C GLU A 162 -6.58 10.41 8.33
N ILE A 163 -7.92 10.36 8.42
CA ILE A 163 -8.65 9.61 9.44
C ILE A 163 -8.41 8.10 9.28
N LEU A 164 -8.55 7.57 8.07
CA LEU A 164 -8.33 6.15 7.79
C LEU A 164 -6.86 5.77 7.99
N SER A 165 -5.92 6.58 7.49
CA SER A 165 -4.48 6.29 7.63
C SER A 165 -4.07 6.26 9.10
N ARG A 166 -4.54 7.25 9.90
CA ARG A 166 -4.27 7.31 11.34
C ARG A 166 -4.87 6.12 12.08
N SER A 167 -6.11 5.75 11.76
CA SER A 167 -6.84 4.68 12.46
C SER A 167 -6.26 3.30 12.16
N LEU A 168 -5.93 3.02 10.90
CA LEU A 168 -5.25 1.79 10.49
C LEU A 168 -3.82 1.72 11.06
N ALA A 169 -3.07 2.83 11.04
CA ALA A 169 -1.73 2.88 11.62
C ALA A 169 -1.73 2.63 13.14
N ALA A 170 -2.69 3.22 13.86
CA ALA A 170 -2.83 3.02 15.31
C ALA A 170 -3.26 1.58 15.63
N THR A 171 -4.19 1.02 14.87
CA THR A 171 -4.59 -0.39 15.02
C THR A 171 -3.41 -1.33 14.77
N ALA A 172 -2.59 -1.06 13.74
CA ALA A 172 -1.40 -1.85 13.46
C ALA A 172 -0.32 -1.71 14.53
N ALA A 173 -0.21 -0.57 15.20
CA ALA A 173 0.71 -0.39 16.33
C ALA A 173 0.29 -1.26 17.53
N ILE A 174 -1.00 -1.38 17.80
CA ILE A 174 -1.53 -2.32 18.82
C ILE A 174 -1.22 -3.76 18.39
N ALA A 175 -1.48 -4.11 17.12
CA ALA A 175 -1.16 -5.44 16.59
C ALA A 175 0.31 -5.81 16.80
N ASP A 176 1.23 -4.90 16.48
CA ASP A 176 2.67 -5.11 16.66
C ASP A 176 3.04 -5.34 18.14
N ALA A 177 2.37 -4.66 19.07
CA ALA A 177 2.62 -4.78 20.50
C ALA A 177 2.12 -6.11 21.09
N VAL A 178 1.01 -6.66 20.59
CA VAL A 178 0.36 -7.86 21.16
C VAL A 178 0.70 -9.16 20.43
N ARG A 179 1.17 -9.09 19.17
CA ARG A 179 1.44 -10.26 18.31
C ARG A 179 2.29 -11.35 18.97
N GLY A 180 3.31 -10.96 19.75
CA GLY A 180 4.23 -11.91 20.37
C GLY A 180 3.69 -12.61 21.63
N VAL A 181 2.51 -12.22 22.12
CA VAL A 181 1.94 -12.72 23.38
C VAL A 181 0.53 -13.30 23.23
N VAL A 182 -0.11 -13.10 22.09
CA VAL A 182 -1.45 -13.63 21.81
C VAL A 182 -1.38 -15.12 21.42
N PRO A 183 -2.37 -15.94 21.82
CA PRO A 183 -2.46 -17.33 21.35
C PRO A 183 -2.80 -17.38 19.85
N GLU A 184 -2.47 -18.49 19.18
CA GLU A 184 -2.76 -18.69 17.75
C GLU A 184 -4.26 -18.57 17.42
N SER A 185 -5.14 -18.93 18.36
CA SER A 185 -6.59 -18.81 18.23
C SER A 185 -7.13 -17.38 18.32
N SER A 186 -6.30 -16.39 18.68
CA SER A 186 -6.70 -14.99 18.73
C SER A 186 -6.73 -14.38 17.33
N LEU A 187 -7.72 -13.55 17.02
CA LEU A 187 -7.75 -12.77 15.76
C LEU A 187 -6.46 -11.97 15.54
N TRP A 188 -5.79 -11.52 16.61
CA TRP A 188 -4.52 -10.81 16.54
C TRP A 188 -3.39 -11.62 15.89
N SER A 189 -3.45 -12.96 15.92
CA SER A 189 -2.46 -13.84 15.29
C SER A 189 -2.45 -13.71 13.76
N THR A 190 -3.55 -13.24 13.16
CA THR A 190 -3.73 -13.13 11.70
C THR A 190 -3.06 -11.91 11.08
N THR A 191 -2.66 -10.93 11.91
CA THR A 191 -2.03 -9.70 11.42
C THR A 191 -0.62 -9.98 10.86
N ARG A 192 -0.04 -9.08 10.07
CA ARG A 192 1.34 -9.20 9.57
C ARG A 192 2.28 -8.25 10.30
N ALA A 193 3.44 -8.77 10.70
CA ALA A 193 4.48 -7.98 11.36
C ALA A 193 5.06 -6.90 10.45
N ARG A 194 5.40 -5.76 11.04
CA ARG A 194 5.96 -4.60 10.33
C ARG A 194 7.42 -4.37 10.65
N HIS A 195 8.16 -3.94 9.64
CA HIS A 195 9.45 -3.31 9.82
C HIS A 195 9.26 -2.03 10.64
N ARG A 196 10.22 -1.68 11.49
CA ARG A 196 10.18 -0.44 12.29
C ARG A 196 10.12 0.87 11.48
N LEU A 197 10.27 0.78 10.16
CA LEU A 197 10.11 1.89 9.22
C LEU A 197 8.69 1.97 8.61
N GLY A 198 7.77 1.11 9.06
CA GLY A 198 6.34 1.17 8.78
C GLY A 198 5.82 0.18 7.72
N SER A 199 6.67 -0.31 6.81
CA SER A 199 6.27 -1.34 5.82
C SER A 199 6.19 -2.72 6.43
N LEU A 200 5.45 -3.65 5.82
CA LEU A 200 5.40 -5.04 6.29
C LEU A 200 6.78 -5.69 6.20
N LEU A 201 7.05 -6.67 7.06
CA LEU A 201 8.22 -7.53 6.92
C LEU A 201 8.10 -8.41 5.67
N SER A 202 9.26 -8.70 5.06
CA SER A 202 9.36 -9.71 4.02
C SER A 202 8.82 -11.04 4.53
N THR A 203 8.20 -11.85 3.68
CA THR A 203 7.79 -13.22 4.03
C THR A 203 8.98 -14.15 4.25
N SER A 204 10.15 -13.82 3.71
CA SER A 204 11.39 -14.58 3.94
C SER A 204 12.17 -14.05 5.15
N ASP A 205 12.56 -14.95 6.05
CA ASP A 205 13.45 -14.64 7.17
C ASP A 205 14.92 -14.46 6.74
N SER A 206 15.32 -14.97 5.57
CA SER A 206 16.68 -14.85 5.06
C SER A 206 16.98 -13.49 4.42
N GLN A 207 15.93 -12.72 4.11
CA GLN A 207 16.06 -11.39 3.51
C GLN A 207 16.27 -10.36 4.62
N THR A 208 17.41 -9.69 4.57
CA THR A 208 17.80 -8.68 5.56
C THR A 208 18.01 -7.34 4.89
N CYS A 209 17.94 -6.27 5.67
CA CYS A 209 18.23 -4.93 5.17
C CYS A 209 19.66 -4.85 4.59
N GLY A 210 20.62 -5.61 5.12
CA GLY A 210 21.99 -5.67 4.61
C GLY A 210 22.13 -6.23 3.19
N THR A 211 21.19 -7.09 2.76
CA THR A 211 21.20 -7.71 1.43
C THR A 211 20.25 -7.03 0.45
N CYS A 212 19.65 -5.90 0.83
CA CYS A 212 18.68 -5.18 0.02
C CYS A 212 19.34 -4.19 -0.95
N ALA A 213 18.88 -4.11 -2.20
CA ALA A 213 19.34 -3.11 -3.17
C ALA A 213 19.07 -1.66 -2.74
N TRP A 214 18.07 -1.45 -1.88
CA TRP A 214 17.74 -0.13 -1.33
C TRP A 214 18.67 0.30 -0.18
N ALA A 215 19.54 -0.59 0.29
CA ALA A 215 20.44 -0.30 1.39
C ALA A 215 21.69 0.42 0.92
N ILE A 216 22.05 1.50 1.64
CA ILE A 216 23.26 2.27 1.37
C ILE A 216 24.16 2.36 2.58
N THR A 217 25.45 2.18 2.34
CA THR A 217 26.46 2.42 3.36
C THR A 217 26.75 3.92 3.44
N SER A 218 26.64 4.47 4.64
CA SER A 218 27.06 5.83 4.96
C SER A 218 28.14 5.80 6.05
N ARG A 219 28.77 6.95 6.33
CA ARG A 219 29.71 7.08 7.46
C ARG A 219 29.08 6.66 8.81
N SER A 220 27.77 6.79 8.95
CA SER A 220 27.00 6.45 10.15
C SER A 220 26.43 5.02 10.17
N GLY A 221 26.76 4.18 9.17
CA GLY A 221 26.20 2.85 9.00
C GLY A 221 25.20 2.74 7.85
N LEU A 222 24.44 1.64 7.83
CA LEU A 222 23.51 1.30 6.75
C LEU A 222 22.24 2.17 6.82
N ARG A 223 21.72 2.60 5.67
CA ARG A 223 20.50 3.42 5.57
C ARG A 223 19.59 2.91 4.46
N CYS A 224 18.29 3.11 4.58
CA CYS A 224 17.29 2.62 3.63
C CYS A 224 16.81 3.72 2.68
N ARG A 225 17.19 3.66 1.40
CA ARG A 225 16.69 4.59 0.37
C ARG A 225 15.19 4.45 0.15
N GLN A 226 14.61 3.25 0.35
CA GLN A 226 13.19 2.99 0.11
C GLN A 226 12.26 3.82 0.98
N HIS A 227 12.68 4.11 2.21
CA HIS A 227 11.93 4.90 3.20
C HIS A 227 12.46 6.33 3.34
N LYS A 228 13.26 6.81 2.37
CA LYS A 228 13.72 8.19 2.33
C LYS A 228 12.57 9.12 1.96
N MET A 229 12.13 9.95 2.90
CA MET A 229 11.16 11.01 2.64
C MET A 229 11.79 12.14 1.82
N PRO A 230 11.04 12.81 0.91
CA PRO A 230 11.53 13.99 0.21
C PRO A 230 12.06 15.04 1.18
N GLY A 231 13.26 15.57 0.91
CA GLY A 231 13.93 16.56 1.78
C GLY A 231 14.67 15.98 3.00
N ASN A 232 14.50 14.69 3.30
CA ASN A 232 15.12 14.06 4.47
C ASN A 232 16.28 13.12 4.09
N SER A 233 17.14 12.84 5.08
CA SER A 233 18.11 11.74 4.98
C SER A 233 17.38 10.38 5.03
N ALA A 234 17.91 9.38 4.31
CA ALA A 234 17.42 8.00 4.40
C ALA A 234 17.46 7.54 5.86
N PRO A 235 16.45 6.85 6.42
CA PRO A 235 16.52 6.37 7.81
C PRO A 235 17.59 5.29 7.98
N ALA A 236 18.19 5.22 9.17
CA ALA A 236 19.21 4.21 9.50
C ALA A 236 18.58 2.82 9.65
N VAL A 237 19.30 1.80 9.19
CA VAL A 237 18.95 0.37 9.27
C VAL A 237 20.11 -0.47 9.83
N GLN A 238 19.83 -1.61 10.44
CA GLN A 238 20.82 -2.61 10.82
C GLN A 238 20.95 -3.64 9.71
N GLY A 239 22.18 -4.07 9.39
CA GLY A 239 22.39 -5.04 8.32
C GLY A 239 21.69 -6.39 8.57
N THR A 240 21.59 -6.80 9.82
CA THR A 240 20.99 -8.07 10.26
C THR A 240 19.49 -7.99 10.50
N GLU A 241 18.87 -6.79 10.49
CA GLU A 241 17.42 -6.71 10.67
C GLU A 241 16.71 -7.30 9.45
N ARG A 242 15.63 -8.06 9.69
CA ARG A 242 14.80 -8.64 8.62
C ARG A 242 14.28 -7.51 7.72
N ALA A 243 14.37 -7.70 6.42
CA ALA A 243 13.96 -6.69 5.45
C ALA A 243 12.44 -6.50 5.42
N CYS A 244 12.00 -5.36 4.89
CA CYS A 244 10.60 -5.16 4.55
C CYS A 244 10.20 -5.92 3.28
N GLU A 245 8.89 -6.01 3.01
CA GLU A 245 8.31 -6.66 1.83
C GLU A 245 8.71 -6.01 0.48
N ARG A 246 9.36 -4.84 0.53
CA ARG A 246 9.94 -4.16 -0.62
C ARG A 246 11.43 -4.46 -0.79
N TRP A 247 11.91 -5.53 -0.15
CA TRP A 247 13.26 -6.03 -0.35
C TRP A 247 13.48 -6.38 -1.82
N GLU A 248 14.65 -6.01 -2.33
CA GLU A 248 15.10 -6.46 -3.64
C GLU A 248 16.52 -6.99 -3.51
N PRO A 249 16.89 -8.02 -4.29
CA PRO A 249 18.26 -8.49 -4.34
C PRO A 249 19.16 -7.36 -4.85
N GLN A 250 20.38 -7.26 -4.35
CA GLN A 250 21.37 -6.36 -4.94
C GLN A 250 21.63 -6.74 -6.40
N PHE A 251 21.78 -5.74 -7.26
CA PHE A 251 21.99 -5.92 -8.70
C PHE A 251 23.41 -5.52 -9.11
N THR A 252 23.93 -6.18 -10.14
CA THR A 252 25.18 -5.83 -10.81
C THR A 252 24.91 -5.29 -12.23
N ALA A 253 25.97 -4.91 -12.94
CA ALA A 253 25.85 -4.48 -14.33
C ALA A 253 25.30 -5.58 -15.26
N ASP A 254 25.44 -6.85 -14.89
CA ASP A 254 24.97 -7.98 -15.70
C ASP A 254 23.44 -8.02 -15.75
N ASP A 255 22.78 -7.66 -14.66
CA ASP A 255 21.31 -7.59 -14.53
C ASP A 255 20.68 -6.53 -15.43
N CYS A 256 21.46 -5.58 -15.96
CA CYS A 256 20.94 -4.57 -16.87
C CYS A 256 20.35 -5.18 -18.15
N GLY A 257 20.81 -6.38 -18.55
CA GLY A 257 20.37 -7.05 -19.77
C GLY A 257 18.90 -7.46 -19.74
N SER A 258 18.42 -7.94 -18.60
CA SER A 258 17.00 -8.28 -18.40
C SER A 258 16.18 -7.07 -17.95
N CYS A 259 16.76 -6.19 -17.14
CA CYS A 259 16.07 -5.04 -16.56
C CYS A 259 15.73 -3.95 -17.58
N GLY A 260 16.75 -3.42 -18.29
CA GLY A 260 16.60 -2.33 -19.26
C GLY A 260 15.97 -1.02 -18.73
N ALA A 261 15.64 -0.89 -17.45
CA ALA A 261 14.78 0.19 -16.91
C ALA A 261 15.26 1.59 -17.29
N CYS A 262 16.56 1.84 -17.14
CA CYS A 262 17.15 3.15 -17.45
C CYS A 262 17.30 3.39 -18.95
N CYS A 263 17.22 2.38 -19.82
CA CYS A 263 17.27 2.50 -21.29
C CYS A 263 15.88 2.53 -21.92
N ARG A 264 14.88 2.04 -21.19
CA ARG A 264 13.45 2.05 -21.55
C ARG A 264 12.72 3.24 -20.87
N GLN A 265 11.49 3.02 -20.42
CA GLN A 265 10.54 4.05 -19.96
C GLN A 265 10.92 4.69 -18.61
N GLY A 266 12.11 4.43 -18.08
CA GLY A 266 12.59 5.05 -16.84
C GLY A 266 12.90 6.55 -17.00
N PHE A 267 13.24 7.00 -18.20
CA PHE A 267 13.52 8.40 -18.53
C PHE A 267 13.05 8.72 -19.96
N ASP A 268 12.81 9.99 -20.25
CA ASP A 268 12.31 10.46 -21.55
C ASP A 268 13.43 10.72 -22.58
N PHE A 269 14.63 11.02 -22.11
CA PHE A 269 15.81 11.24 -22.96
C PHE A 269 17.10 11.15 -22.14
N VAL A 270 18.23 11.07 -22.84
CA VAL A 270 19.56 11.26 -22.25
C VAL A 270 20.07 12.63 -22.68
N GLN A 271 20.29 13.54 -21.73
CA GLN A 271 20.93 14.81 -22.03
C GLN A 271 22.43 14.59 -22.28
N LEU A 272 22.97 15.22 -23.32
CA LEU A 272 24.39 15.18 -23.67
C LEU A 272 25.06 16.51 -23.32
N SER A 273 26.32 16.43 -22.90
CA SER A 273 27.17 17.63 -22.89
C SER A 273 27.64 17.93 -24.32
N SER A 274 27.88 19.19 -24.64
CA SER A 274 28.35 19.62 -25.98
C SER A 274 29.69 19.00 -26.39
N ARG A 275 30.46 18.45 -25.43
CA ARG A 275 31.76 17.79 -25.65
C ARG A 275 31.70 16.27 -25.51
N ASP A 276 30.50 15.69 -25.39
CA ASP A 276 30.37 14.24 -25.31
C ASP A 276 30.74 13.63 -26.68
N PRO A 277 31.72 12.71 -26.76
CA PRO A 277 32.14 12.11 -28.03
C PRO A 277 30.99 11.45 -28.79
N PHE A 278 29.93 11.03 -28.10
CA PHE A 278 28.73 10.48 -28.72
C PHE A 278 28.11 11.42 -29.76
N VAL A 279 28.20 12.74 -29.53
CA VAL A 279 27.66 13.78 -30.43
C VAL A 279 28.36 13.75 -31.79
N SER A 280 29.68 13.61 -31.80
CA SER A 280 30.46 13.56 -33.04
C SER A 280 30.46 12.18 -33.69
N LEU A 281 30.38 11.11 -32.89
CA LEU A 281 30.48 9.74 -33.39
C LEU A 281 29.15 9.22 -33.94
N HIS A 282 28.02 9.63 -33.36
CA HIS A 282 26.68 9.17 -33.72
C HIS A 282 25.70 10.35 -33.88
N PRO A 283 26.01 11.35 -34.73
CA PRO A 283 25.18 12.55 -34.89
C PRO A 283 23.74 12.23 -35.34
N GLU A 284 23.53 11.11 -36.04
CA GLU A 284 22.23 10.62 -36.48
C GLU A 284 21.30 10.19 -35.33
N LEU A 285 21.85 9.94 -34.13
CA LEU A 285 21.09 9.57 -32.93
C LEU A 285 20.88 10.75 -31.97
N VAL A 286 21.35 11.94 -32.33
CA VAL A 286 21.28 13.14 -31.49
C VAL A 286 20.26 14.13 -32.03
N GLN A 287 19.42 14.66 -31.14
CA GLN A 287 18.46 15.72 -31.46
C GLN A 287 18.73 16.96 -30.62
N LEU A 288 18.36 18.12 -31.17
CA LEU A 288 18.34 19.38 -30.43
C LEU A 288 16.93 19.59 -29.85
N LYS A 289 16.81 19.67 -28.53
CA LYS A 289 15.56 19.94 -27.82
C LYS A 289 15.80 21.05 -26.80
N ASP A 290 15.07 22.16 -26.92
CA ASP A 290 15.19 23.33 -26.03
C ASP A 290 16.65 23.83 -25.87
N GLY A 291 17.39 23.86 -26.99
CA GLY A 291 18.80 24.27 -27.01
C GLY A 291 19.79 23.25 -26.41
N ARG A 292 19.34 22.04 -26.07
CA ARG A 292 20.16 20.96 -25.51
C ARG A 292 20.29 19.80 -26.48
N GLN A 293 21.48 19.21 -26.58
CA GLN A 293 21.69 17.97 -27.31
C GLN A 293 21.19 16.80 -26.47
N ILE A 294 20.37 15.93 -27.06
CA ILE A 294 19.77 14.78 -26.39
C ILE A 294 19.85 13.52 -27.25
N VAL A 295 19.83 12.35 -26.61
CA VAL A 295 19.45 11.09 -27.24
C VAL A 295 17.97 10.83 -26.91
N PRO A 296 17.07 10.86 -27.90
CA PRO A 296 15.63 10.76 -27.67
C PRO A 296 15.20 9.33 -27.32
N ARG A 297 13.99 9.22 -26.75
CA ARG A 297 13.35 7.93 -26.44
C ARG A 297 11.89 7.93 -26.92
N PRO A 298 11.63 7.84 -28.23
CA PRO A 298 10.27 7.69 -28.72
C PRO A 298 9.63 6.44 -28.08
N ASP A 299 8.37 6.56 -27.66
CA ASP A 299 7.63 5.50 -26.97
C ASP A 299 8.33 4.95 -25.72
N GLY A 300 9.22 5.78 -25.14
CA GLY A 300 10.02 5.46 -23.97
C GLY A 300 11.13 4.43 -24.22
N LEU A 301 11.60 4.23 -25.47
CA LEU A 301 12.74 3.37 -25.77
C LEU A 301 13.89 4.20 -26.36
N CYS A 302 15.10 4.06 -25.80
CA CYS A 302 16.28 4.72 -26.36
C CYS A 302 16.51 4.29 -27.81
N VAL A 303 16.71 5.27 -28.69
CA VAL A 303 16.95 5.01 -30.12
C VAL A 303 18.18 4.14 -30.37
N ALA A 304 19.15 4.14 -29.46
CA ALA A 304 20.36 3.32 -29.50
C ALA A 304 20.19 1.92 -28.86
N LEU A 305 19.02 1.61 -28.29
CA LEU A 305 18.76 0.34 -27.62
C LEU A 305 18.55 -0.79 -28.63
N ASN A 306 19.10 -1.96 -28.32
CA ASN A 306 18.81 -3.22 -28.97
C ASN A 306 18.42 -4.26 -27.91
N GLY A 307 17.77 -5.34 -28.36
CA GLY A 307 17.28 -6.40 -27.51
C GLY A 307 15.86 -6.17 -27.00
N ASP A 308 15.24 -7.24 -26.52
CA ASP A 308 13.90 -7.27 -25.93
C ASP A 308 13.93 -7.63 -24.42
N GLY A 309 15.11 -7.90 -23.88
CA GLY A 309 15.30 -8.27 -22.47
C GLY A 309 15.20 -9.76 -22.18
N SER A 310 14.97 -10.59 -23.21
CA SER A 310 15.09 -12.04 -23.10
C SER A 310 16.55 -12.47 -22.90
N ALA A 311 16.73 -13.72 -22.49
CA ALA A 311 18.06 -14.32 -22.35
C ALA A 311 18.84 -14.32 -23.68
N ASP A 312 18.14 -14.53 -24.80
CA ASP A 312 18.73 -14.60 -26.14
C ASP A 312 18.97 -13.21 -26.75
N SER A 313 18.24 -12.19 -26.29
CA SER A 313 18.28 -10.83 -26.83
C SER A 313 18.24 -9.77 -25.72
N PRO A 314 19.28 -9.71 -24.85
CA PRO A 314 19.29 -8.81 -23.70
C PRO A 314 19.36 -7.34 -24.14
N PHE A 315 18.78 -6.46 -23.33
CA PHE A 315 18.87 -5.02 -23.53
C PHE A 315 20.33 -4.54 -23.50
N ARG A 316 20.80 -4.02 -24.63
CA ARG A 316 22.15 -3.47 -24.80
C ARG A 316 22.14 -2.29 -25.76
N CYS A 317 22.97 -1.29 -25.46
CA CYS A 317 23.20 -0.18 -26.39
C CYS A 317 23.98 -0.72 -27.61
N ARG A 318 23.54 -0.40 -28.83
CA ARG A 318 24.27 -0.74 -30.07
C ARG A 318 25.66 -0.09 -30.13
N HIS A 319 25.85 0.98 -29.37
CA HIS A 319 27.09 1.75 -29.29
C HIS A 319 27.70 1.64 -27.89
N TYR A 320 27.72 0.43 -27.29
CA TYR A 320 28.10 0.25 -25.89
C TYR A 320 29.44 0.90 -25.54
N GLU A 321 30.50 0.64 -26.30
CA GLU A 321 31.84 1.20 -26.03
C GLU A 321 31.91 2.73 -26.15
N THR A 322 31.08 3.31 -27.02
CA THR A 322 31.09 4.75 -27.31
C THR A 322 29.89 5.49 -26.72
N ARG A 323 29.09 4.82 -25.87
CA ARG A 323 27.84 5.33 -25.29
C ARG A 323 28.03 6.66 -24.55
N PRO A 324 26.98 7.49 -24.42
CA PRO A 324 27.06 8.77 -23.73
C PRO A 324 27.67 8.64 -22.34
N LYS A 325 28.40 9.67 -21.90
CA LYS A 325 29.03 9.70 -20.57
C LYS A 325 28.00 9.44 -19.46
N ASN A 326 26.83 10.05 -19.54
CA ASN A 326 25.74 9.84 -18.56
C ASN A 326 25.24 8.38 -18.51
N CYS A 327 25.32 7.65 -19.62
CA CYS A 327 24.97 6.22 -19.65
C CYS A 327 26.13 5.34 -19.16
N ARG A 328 27.38 5.72 -19.45
CA ARG A 328 28.58 4.99 -19.02
C ARG A 328 28.81 5.10 -17.52
N ASP A 329 28.60 6.29 -16.97
CA ASP A 329 28.84 6.62 -15.55
C ASP A 329 27.59 6.37 -14.69
N PHE A 330 26.56 5.71 -15.25
CA PHE A 330 25.31 5.44 -14.55
C PHE A 330 25.52 4.43 -13.43
N GLU A 331 25.29 4.84 -12.18
CA GLU A 331 25.48 4.00 -11.00
C GLU A 331 24.40 2.91 -10.92
N VAL A 332 24.81 1.64 -11.09
CA VAL A 332 23.93 0.49 -10.87
C VAL A 332 23.50 0.45 -9.40
N ALA A 333 22.21 0.20 -9.17
CA ALA A 333 21.57 0.29 -7.86
C ALA A 333 21.69 1.68 -7.18
N GLY A 334 22.13 2.73 -7.87
CA GLY A 334 22.08 4.11 -7.40
C GLY A 334 20.64 4.67 -7.37
N ASP A 335 20.47 5.88 -6.83
CA ASP A 335 19.15 6.54 -6.71
C ASP A 335 18.40 6.59 -8.06
N ALA A 336 19.10 6.99 -9.13
CA ALA A 336 18.52 7.08 -10.47
C ALA A 336 18.15 5.70 -11.05
N CYS A 337 18.93 4.65 -10.77
CA CYS A 337 18.65 3.28 -11.20
C CYS A 337 17.36 2.77 -10.58
N LEU A 338 17.24 2.90 -9.25
CA LEU A 338 16.08 2.43 -8.50
C LEU A 338 14.81 3.23 -8.84
N GLN A 339 14.94 4.54 -9.07
CA GLN A 339 13.82 5.36 -9.57
C GLN A 339 13.37 4.94 -10.97
N ALA A 340 14.31 4.66 -11.88
CA ALA A 340 13.98 4.18 -13.22
C ALA A 340 13.24 2.85 -13.15
N ARG A 341 13.72 1.89 -12.35
CA ARG A 341 13.04 0.60 -12.09
C ARG A 341 11.61 0.83 -11.58
N ARG A 342 11.40 1.80 -10.69
CA ARG A 342 10.07 2.06 -10.10
C ARG A 342 9.10 2.59 -11.14
N ARG A 343 9.57 3.50 -11.99
CA ARG A 343 8.77 4.06 -13.11
C ARG A 343 8.33 3.00 -14.11
N VAL A 344 9.13 1.95 -14.31
CA VAL A 344 8.80 0.86 -15.23
C VAL A 344 8.13 -0.34 -14.54
N GLY A 345 7.77 -0.22 -13.26
CA GLY A 345 7.08 -1.27 -12.51
C GLY A 345 7.94 -2.49 -12.13
N LEU A 346 9.27 -2.39 -12.21
CA LEU A 346 10.18 -3.48 -11.83
C LEU A 346 10.53 -3.49 -10.34
N THR A 347 10.20 -2.41 -9.61
CA THR A 347 10.39 -2.30 -8.16
C THR A 347 9.21 -1.59 -7.50
N ARG A 348 8.94 -1.95 -6.24
CA ARG A 348 7.82 -1.43 -5.43
C ARG A 348 8.16 -0.14 -4.67
#